data_AF-A0A2J8ME85-F1
#
_entry.id   AF-A0A2J8ME85-F1
#
_cell.length_a   1.000
_cell.length_b   1.000
_cell.length_c   1.000
_cell.angle_alpha   90.00
_cell.angle_beta   90.00
_cell.angle_gamma   90.00
#
_symmetry.space_group_name_H-M   'P 1'
#
loop_
_entity.id
_entity.type
_entity.pdbx_description
1 polymer ?
#
loop_
_entity_poly.entity_id
_entity_poly.type
_entity_poly.pdbx_seq_one_letter_code
_entity_poly.pdbx_strand_id
1 'polypeptide(L)'
;MFILSDGEGKNGTIELMEPLDEEISGIVEVVGRVTAKATILCTSYVQFKEDNHPFDLGLYNEAVKIIHEFPQFYPLGIVQHD
;
A
#
# COMPACT_ATOMS: atom_id res chain seq x y z
N MET A 1 -8.91 13.06 1.49
CA MET A 1 -7.48 12.69 1.61
C MET A 1 -7.23 12.13 3.00
N PHE A 2 -6.30 11.21 3.13
CA PHE A 2 -5.79 10.73 4.42
C PHE A 2 -4.31 10.35 4.29
N ILE A 3 -3.67 10.07 5.41
CA ILE A 3 -2.24 9.75 5.48
C ILE A 3 -2.11 8.33 6.03
N LEU A 4 -1.25 7.54 5.40
CA LEU A 4 -0.81 6.25 5.93
C LEU A 4 0.67 6.33 6.27
N SER A 5 1.08 5.66 7.35
CA SER A 5 2.48 5.44 7.66
C SER A 5 2.87 4.04 7.22
N ASP A 6 4.00 3.88 6.52
CA ASP A 6 4.57 2.59 6.19
C ASP A 6 5.28 1.95 7.40
N GLY A 7 5.86 0.75 7.19
CA GLY A 7 6.57 0.01 8.23
C GLY A 7 7.90 0.63 8.68
N GLU A 8 8.35 1.71 8.06
CA GLU A 8 9.51 2.51 8.50
C GLU A 8 9.11 3.81 9.19
N GLY A 9 7.80 4.03 9.40
CA GLY A 9 7.29 5.27 9.98
C GLY A 9 7.27 6.44 8.98
N LYS A 10 7.38 6.18 7.67
CA LYS A 10 7.31 7.23 6.63
C LYS A 10 5.89 7.37 6.12
N ASN A 11 5.50 8.62 5.89
CA ASN A 11 4.14 8.95 5.51
C ASN A 11 3.96 8.94 3.98
N GLY A 12 2.91 8.27 3.53
CA GLY A 12 2.33 8.40 2.20
C GLY A 12 1.02 9.19 2.26
N THR A 13 0.83 10.12 1.32
CA THR A 13 -0.44 10.87 1.20
C THR A 13 -1.36 10.20 0.19
N ILE A 14 -2.58 9.91 0.63
CA ILE A 14 -3.62 9.27 -0.19
C ILE A 14 -4.69 10.29 -0.58
N GLU A 15 -4.86 10.49 -1.87
CA GLU A 15 -5.89 11.31 -2.49
C GLU A 15 -7.09 10.43 -2.88
N LEU A 16 -8.31 10.91 -2.65
CA LEU A 16 -9.53 10.19 -2.99
C LEU A 16 -10.30 11.00 -4.03
N MET A 17 -10.96 10.30 -4.97
CA MET A 17 -11.86 10.94 -5.93
C MET A 17 -13.16 11.40 -5.29
N GLU A 18 -13.67 10.63 -4.33
CA GLU A 18 -14.87 10.91 -3.56
C GLU A 18 -14.54 10.89 -2.05
N PRO A 19 -15.34 11.52 -1.18
CA PRO A 19 -15.17 11.43 0.27
C PRO A 19 -15.21 9.98 0.78
N LEU A 20 -14.67 9.73 1.98
CA LEU A 20 -14.84 8.44 2.64
C LEU A 20 -16.29 8.28 3.09
N ASP A 21 -16.90 7.14 2.77
CA ASP A 21 -18.25 6.80 3.21
C ASP A 21 -18.29 6.29 4.66
N GLU A 22 -17.16 5.76 5.15
CA GLU A 22 -17.01 5.20 6.49
C GLU A 22 -15.69 5.60 7.16
N GLU A 23 -15.64 5.49 8.48
CA GLU A 23 -14.41 5.68 9.23
C GLU A 23 -13.45 4.52 8.98
N ILE A 24 -12.23 4.84 8.58
CA ILE A 24 -11.15 3.87 8.38
C ILE A 24 -10.11 4.02 9.50
N SER A 25 -9.57 2.91 9.96
CA SER A 25 -8.56 2.89 11.03
C SER A 25 -7.65 1.66 10.94
N GLY A 26 -6.55 1.66 11.69
CA GLY A 26 -5.59 0.55 11.68
C GLY A 26 -4.82 0.42 10.37
N ILE A 27 -4.55 -0.81 9.93
CA ILE A 27 -3.84 -1.08 8.68
C ILE A 27 -4.78 -1.06 7.48
N VAL A 28 -4.41 -0.28 6.46
CA VAL A 28 -5.18 -0.11 5.22
C VAL A 28 -4.28 -0.37 4.02
N GLU A 29 -4.71 -1.27 3.14
CA GLU A 29 -4.14 -1.45 1.82
C GLU A 29 -4.80 -0.46 0.85
N VAL A 30 -4.00 0.30 0.11
CA VAL A 30 -4.48 1.25 -0.90
C VAL A 30 -3.93 0.87 -2.26
N VAL A 31 -4.82 0.76 -3.25
CA VAL A 31 -4.47 0.56 -4.66
C VAL A 31 -4.80 1.85 -5.41
N GLY A 32 -3.84 2.33 -6.19
CA GLY A 32 -4.00 3.57 -6.93
C GLY A 32 -2.82 3.89 -7.83
N ARG A 33 -2.82 5.11 -8.36
CA ARG A 33 -1.75 5.63 -9.22
C ARG A 33 -0.95 6.69 -8.47
N VAL A 34 0.38 6.55 -8.47
CA VAL A 34 1.27 7.62 -7.99
C VAL A 34 1.13 8.86 -8.89
N THR A 35 0.92 10.02 -8.28
CA THR A 35 0.75 11.30 -8.97
C THR A 35 2.09 12.02 -9.18
N ALA A 36 2.08 13.11 -9.96
CA ALA A 36 3.25 13.99 -10.12
C ALA A 36 3.70 14.67 -8.81
N LYS A 37 2.87 14.66 -7.75
CA LYS A 37 3.19 15.20 -6.42
C LYS A 37 3.71 14.13 -5.45
N ALA A 38 3.98 12.90 -5.92
CA ALA A 38 4.32 11.75 -5.09
C ALA A 38 3.26 11.42 -4.02
N THR A 39 1.99 11.69 -4.34
CA THR A 39 0.82 11.19 -3.61
C THR A 39 0.23 9.99 -4.36
N ILE A 40 -0.70 9.24 -3.77
CA ILE A 40 -1.41 8.16 -4.45
C ILE A 40 -2.85 8.59 -4.69
N LEU A 41 -3.27 8.67 -5.96
CA LEU A 41 -4.68 8.78 -6.32
C LEU A 41 -5.32 7.40 -6.18
N CYS A 42 -6.08 7.23 -5.10
CA CYS A 42 -6.72 5.97 -4.70
C CYS A 42 -7.84 5.59 -5.67
N THR A 43 -7.83 4.34 -6.11
CA THR A 43 -8.91 3.69 -6.87
C THR A 43 -9.73 2.75 -5.99
N SER A 44 -9.07 2.06 -5.06
CA SER A 44 -9.72 1.19 -4.07
C SER A 44 -8.85 1.07 -2.82
N TYR A 45 -9.47 0.77 -1.68
CA TYR A 45 -8.78 0.47 -0.43
C TYR A 45 -9.48 -0.67 0.30
N VAL A 46 -8.73 -1.37 1.15
CA VAL A 46 -9.24 -2.44 2.04
C VAL A 46 -8.60 -2.27 3.42
N GLN A 47 -9.42 -2.29 4.47
CA GLN A 47 -8.93 -2.33 5.85
C GLN A 47 -8.61 -3.78 6.25
N PHE A 48 -7.41 -4.01 6.77
CA PHE A 48 -7.02 -5.34 7.24
C PHE A 48 -7.70 -5.64 8.58
N LYS A 49 -8.15 -6.89 8.74
CA LYS A 49 -8.73 -7.36 10.01
C LYS A 49 -7.61 -7.65 11.00
N GLU A 50 -7.69 -7.02 12.16
CA GLU A 50 -6.72 -7.20 13.26
C GLU A 50 -7.39 -7.73 14.54
N ASP A 51 -8.60 -8.27 14.43
CA ASP A 51 -9.41 -8.78 15.54
C ASP A 51 -8.80 -10.01 16.22
N ASN A 52 -8.15 -10.88 15.45
CA ASN A 52 -7.54 -12.11 15.95
C ASN A 52 -6.03 -11.98 16.15
N HIS A 53 -5.34 -11.27 15.25
CA HIS A 53 -3.89 -11.11 15.27
C HIS A 53 -3.53 -9.70 14.77
N PRO A 54 -2.63 -8.98 15.45
CA PRO A 54 -2.13 -7.69 14.96
C PRO A 54 -1.29 -7.91 13.71
N PHE A 55 -1.36 -6.97 12.75
CA PHE A 55 -0.59 -7.06 11.53
C PHE A 55 0.83 -6.49 11.73
N ASP A 56 1.85 -7.31 11.48
CA ASP A 56 3.25 -6.86 11.58
C ASP A 56 3.66 -6.06 10.33
N LEU A 57 3.44 -4.75 10.38
CA LEU A 57 3.78 -3.83 9.30
C LEU A 57 5.30 -3.71 9.08
N GLY A 58 6.11 -3.94 10.11
CA GLY A 58 7.58 -3.96 10.00
C GLY A 58 8.06 -5.16 9.19
N LEU A 59 7.52 -6.35 9.47
CA LEU A 59 7.78 -7.56 8.69
C LEU A 59 7.30 -7.40 7.24
N TYR A 60 6.12 -6.79 7.03
CA TYR A 60 5.62 -6.50 5.69
C TYR A 60 6.58 -5.58 4.91
N ASN A 61 7.15 -4.56 5.55
CA ASN A 61 8.12 -3.68 4.93
C ASN A 61 9.41 -4.42 4.51
N GLU A 62 9.90 -5.36 5.31
CA GLU A 62 11.02 -6.22 4.89
C GLU A 62 10.65 -7.10 3.68
N ALA A 63 9.43 -7.62 3.63
CA ALA A 63 8.95 -8.35 2.45
C ALA A 63 8.91 -7.47 1.19
N VAL A 64 8.47 -6.21 1.31
CA VAL A 64 8.51 -5.22 0.21
C VAL A 64 9.94 -5.01 -0.31
N LYS A 65 10.92 -4.87 0.59
CA LYS A 65 12.34 -4.76 0.21
C LYS A 65 12.83 -5.99 -0.54
N ILE A 66 12.52 -7.19 -0.04
CA ILE A 66 12.89 -8.46 -0.68
C ILE A 66 12.26 -8.59 -2.08
N ILE A 67 11.00 -8.19 -2.26
CA ILE A 67 10.33 -8.19 -3.57
C ILE A 67 11.13 -7.37 -4.60
N HIS A 68 11.63 -6.19 -4.19
CA HIS A 68 12.42 -5.33 -5.06
C HIS A 68 13.88 -5.77 -5.20
N GLU A 69 14.46 -6.43 -4.20
CA GLU A 69 15.82 -6.96 -4.23
C GLU A 69 15.93 -8.22 -5.11
N PHE A 70 14.86 -9.03 -5.18
CA PHE A 70 14.83 -10.29 -5.91
C PHE A 70 13.68 -10.38 -6.95
N PRO A 71 13.61 -9.46 -7.93
CA PRO A 71 12.49 -9.38 -8.88
C PRO A 71 12.34 -10.62 -9.77
N GLN A 72 13.40 -11.40 -9.96
CA GLN A 72 13.37 -12.67 -10.70
C GLN A 72 12.51 -13.76 -10.02
N PHE A 73 12.30 -13.66 -8.71
CA PHE A 73 11.47 -14.58 -7.94
C PHE A 73 10.09 -14.01 -7.61
N TYR A 74 9.91 -12.70 -7.82
CA TYR A 74 8.63 -12.01 -7.70
C TYR A 74 8.38 -11.12 -8.93
N PRO A 75 8.14 -11.74 -10.10
CA PRO A 75 7.99 -10.99 -11.35
C PRO A 75 6.72 -10.12 -11.32
N LEU A 76 6.87 -8.85 -11.71
CA LEU A 76 5.73 -7.95 -11.89
C LEU A 76 5.20 -8.06 -13.32
N GLY A 77 4.00 -8.61 -13.47
CA GLY A 77 3.37 -8.80 -14.77
C GLY A 77 3.98 -9.96 -15.58
N ILE A 78 3.49 -10.13 -16.81
CA ILE A 78 4.04 -11.10 -17.75
C ILE A 78 5.16 -10.39 -18.50
N VAL A 79 6.37 -10.94 -18.50
CA VAL A 79 7.45 -10.44 -19.36
C VAL A 79 6.99 -10.62 -20.80
N GLN A 80 6.58 -9.54 -21.47
CA GLN A 80 6.38 -9.56 -22.92
C GLN A 80 7.76 -9.77 -23.54
N HIS A 81 8.03 -11.02 -23.95
CA HIS A 81 9.06 -11.30 -24.93
C HIS A 81 8.47 -10.92 -26.29
N ASP A 82 8.94 -9.81 -26.87
CA ASP A 82 8.77 -9.50 -28.29
C ASP A 82 9.43 -10.58 -29.18
#